data_AF-A0A7K3XHS5-F1
#
_entry.id   AF-A0A7K3XHS5-F1
#
_cell.length_a   1.000
_cell.length_b   1.000
_cell.length_c   1.000
_cell.angle_alpha   90.00
_cell.angle_beta   90.00
_cell.angle_gamma   90.00
#
_symmetry.space_group_name_H-M   'P 1'
#
loop_
_entity.id
_entity.type
_entity.pdbx_description
1 polymer ?
#
loop_
_entity_poly.entity_id
_entity_poly.type
_entity_poly.pdbx_seq_one_letter_code
_entity_poly.pdbx_strand_id
1 'polypeptide(L)'
;MKASIFSLLIVALFACTIAGYTQESKNLAEKLGHPKNSKLLIIHADDLGLSHSTNVAAIKAFESKSITSGSVMVTCPWISEMAEYAKNHPGHDIGIHLTLTSEWKFYKWSGISGPDKIPSVLNNVGLMYATNEEVGKTAKPAEVEIELKAQIERAIAMGIQPTHLDNHMGSLLANHELIKIYFKLAEEYHLPILIPSVYLGYMPPEISNLLGPNIVKVDNLFMLTPEMISGKWIDSYQKFIVAMKPGLNEMMDR
;
A
#
# COMPACT_ATOMS: atom_id res chain seq x y z
N MET A 1 -12.91 63.99 -63.62
CA MET A 1 -12.45 62.98 -64.58
C MET A 1 -11.25 62.27 -63.97
N LYS A 2 -11.39 60.98 -63.58
CA LYS A 2 -10.34 60.00 -63.18
C LYS A 2 -9.49 60.35 -61.92
N ALA A 3 -9.08 59.47 -61.02
CA ALA A 3 -9.31 58.06 -60.72
C ALA A 3 -8.81 57.80 -59.28
N SER A 4 -9.30 56.72 -58.68
CA SER A 4 -8.96 56.14 -57.37
C SER A 4 -7.49 55.65 -57.28
N ILE A 5 -6.92 55.54 -56.06
CA ILE A 5 -6.31 54.30 -55.49
C ILE A 5 -5.67 54.53 -54.11
N PHE A 6 -6.18 53.77 -53.14
CA PHE A 6 -5.58 53.15 -51.94
C PHE A 6 -4.14 53.45 -51.49
N SER A 7 -3.96 53.60 -50.16
CA SER A 7 -2.84 53.03 -49.37
C SER A 7 -3.23 53.00 -47.87
N LEU A 8 -3.72 51.86 -47.38
CA LEU A 8 -3.05 50.86 -46.53
C LEU A 8 -2.70 51.34 -45.10
N LEU A 9 -3.60 51.05 -44.15
CA LEU A 9 -3.34 51.03 -42.72
C LEU A 9 -2.70 49.67 -42.37
N ILE A 10 -1.45 49.66 -41.91
CA ILE A 10 -0.80 48.47 -41.34
C ILE A 10 -1.24 48.35 -39.88
N VAL A 11 -2.14 47.42 -39.59
CA VAL A 11 -2.41 46.95 -38.21
C VAL A 11 -1.65 45.64 -38.05
N ALA A 12 -0.50 45.70 -37.38
CA ALA A 12 0.24 44.51 -36.96
C ALA A 12 -0.51 43.86 -35.79
N LEU A 13 -1.29 42.81 -36.07
CA LEU A 13 -1.81 41.89 -35.06
C LEU A 13 -0.66 40.99 -34.57
N PHE A 14 -0.09 41.32 -33.42
CA PHE A 14 0.65 40.34 -32.61
C PHE A 14 -0.37 39.39 -31.96
N ALA A 15 -0.74 38.33 -32.68
CA ALA A 15 -1.37 37.17 -32.07
C ALA A 15 -0.29 36.39 -31.32
N CYS A 16 -0.02 36.76 -30.07
CA CYS A 16 0.65 35.86 -29.14
C CYS A 16 -0.31 34.71 -28.84
N THR A 17 -0.20 33.64 -29.62
CA THR A 17 -0.72 32.34 -29.24
C THR A 17 0.05 31.88 -28.03
N ILE A 18 -0.51 32.10 -26.85
CA ILE A 18 -0.11 31.36 -25.65
C ILE A 18 -0.55 29.92 -25.92
N ALA A 19 0.30 29.15 -26.60
CA ALA A 19 0.24 27.71 -26.56
C ALA A 19 0.47 27.35 -25.10
N GLY A 20 -0.63 27.10 -24.38
CA GLY A 20 -0.58 26.53 -23.05
C GLY A 20 0.11 25.17 -23.19
N TYR A 21 1.42 25.14 -22.98
CA TYR A 21 2.12 23.91 -22.64
C TYR A 21 1.54 23.50 -21.30
N THR A 22 0.48 22.69 -21.31
CA THR A 22 0.16 21.86 -20.15
C THR A 22 1.36 20.94 -20.01
N GLN A 23 2.28 21.30 -19.11
CA GLN A 23 3.37 20.42 -18.75
C GLN A 23 2.74 19.18 -18.15
N GLU A 24 2.66 18.12 -18.96
CA GLU A 24 2.17 16.81 -18.53
C GLU A 24 2.92 16.45 -17.24
N SER A 25 2.19 16.23 -16.16
CA SER A 25 2.83 15.93 -14.87
C SER A 25 3.63 14.65 -15.00
N LYS A 26 4.93 14.70 -14.67
CA LYS A 26 5.81 13.52 -14.67
C LYS A 26 5.17 12.35 -13.93
N ASN A 27 5.18 11.16 -14.53
CA ASN A 27 4.72 9.95 -13.86
C ASN A 27 5.75 9.49 -12.80
N LEU A 28 5.39 8.47 -11.99
CA LEU A 28 6.28 8.01 -10.91
C LEU A 28 7.64 7.52 -11.43
N ALA A 29 7.68 6.84 -12.57
CA ALA A 29 8.94 6.41 -13.19
C ALA A 29 9.85 7.60 -13.52
N GLU A 30 9.30 8.65 -14.12
CA GLU A 30 10.04 9.89 -14.45
C GLU A 30 10.49 10.64 -13.20
N LYS A 31 9.68 10.65 -12.14
CA LYS A 31 10.05 11.24 -10.83
C LYS A 31 11.23 10.49 -10.20
N LEU A 32 11.31 9.18 -10.40
CA LEU A 32 12.42 8.33 -9.95
C LEU A 32 13.63 8.33 -10.90
N GLY A 33 13.60 9.13 -11.98
CA GLY A 33 14.71 9.24 -12.93
C GLY A 33 14.74 8.18 -14.03
N HIS A 34 13.66 7.42 -14.20
CA HIS A 34 13.51 6.43 -15.26
C HIS A 34 12.76 6.99 -16.48
N PRO A 35 12.90 6.38 -17.68
CA PRO A 35 12.05 6.69 -18.82
C PRO A 35 10.55 6.57 -18.52
N LYS A 36 9.72 7.39 -19.17
CA LYS A 36 8.24 7.40 -19.02
C LYS A 36 7.59 6.01 -19.13
N ASN A 37 8.15 5.15 -19.98
CA ASN A 37 7.62 3.82 -20.27
C ASN A 37 8.31 2.68 -19.48
N SER A 38 9.07 3.00 -18.44
CA SER A 38 9.69 1.98 -17.59
C SER A 38 8.66 1.15 -16.83
N LYS A 39 9.00 -0.13 -16.63
CA LYS A 39 8.26 -1.05 -15.78
C LYS A 39 9.00 -1.13 -14.46
N LEU A 40 8.42 -0.58 -13.41
CA LEU A 40 8.93 -0.71 -12.05
C LEU A 40 8.19 -1.87 -11.38
N LEU A 41 8.91 -2.70 -10.63
CA LEU A 41 8.33 -3.86 -9.96
C LEU A 41 8.79 -3.89 -8.51
N ILE A 42 7.83 -3.93 -7.59
CA ILE A 42 8.01 -4.30 -6.19
C ILE A 42 7.56 -5.75 -6.05
N ILE A 43 8.42 -6.59 -5.48
CA ILE A 43 8.06 -7.94 -5.07
C ILE A 43 7.94 -7.92 -3.56
N HIS A 44 6.70 -8.04 -3.08
CA HIS A 44 6.30 -7.82 -1.70
C HIS A 44 5.92 -9.14 -1.04
N ALA A 45 6.47 -9.43 0.14
CA ALA A 45 6.05 -10.54 0.97
C ALA A 45 5.19 -10.03 2.14
N ASP A 46 3.94 -10.50 2.19
CA ASP A 46 3.01 -10.20 3.28
C ASP A 46 3.30 -11.11 4.50
N ASP A 47 2.63 -10.81 5.61
CA ASP A 47 2.46 -11.72 6.75
C ASP A 47 3.77 -12.12 7.47
N LEU A 48 4.82 -11.31 7.38
CA LEU A 48 6.02 -11.51 8.19
C LEU A 48 5.66 -11.42 9.68
N GLY A 49 6.15 -12.34 10.49
CA GLY A 49 5.79 -12.48 11.90
C GLY A 49 4.57 -13.38 12.15
N LEU A 50 3.85 -13.82 11.11
CA LEU A 50 2.72 -14.74 11.23
C LEU A 50 3.15 -16.07 11.86
N SER A 51 4.17 -16.73 11.29
CA SER A 51 4.67 -18.03 11.74
C SER A 51 6.18 -18.13 11.56
N HIS A 52 6.83 -19.03 12.31
CA HIS A 52 8.26 -19.33 12.10
C HIS A 52 8.57 -19.73 10.66
N SER A 53 7.73 -20.58 10.04
CA SER A 53 7.91 -20.99 8.65
C SER A 53 7.80 -19.83 7.67
N THR A 54 6.87 -18.90 7.90
CA THR A 54 6.73 -17.68 7.08
C THR A 54 7.98 -16.82 7.21
N ASN A 55 8.48 -16.61 8.42
CA ASN A 55 9.70 -15.83 8.67
C ASN A 55 10.92 -16.45 7.98
N VAL A 56 11.14 -17.76 8.13
CA VAL A 56 12.25 -18.46 7.50
C VAL A 56 12.20 -18.32 5.97
N ALA A 57 11.01 -18.43 5.38
CA ALA A 57 10.82 -18.24 3.94
C ALA A 57 11.11 -16.80 3.51
N ALA A 58 10.55 -15.80 4.21
CA ALA A 58 10.74 -14.39 3.91
C ALA A 58 12.21 -13.96 4.06
N ILE A 59 12.87 -14.35 5.16
CA ILE A 59 14.30 -14.09 5.37
C ILE A 59 15.11 -14.67 4.22
N LYS A 60 14.89 -15.96 3.89
CA LYS A 60 15.60 -16.58 2.76
C LYS A 60 15.39 -15.82 1.46
N ALA A 61 14.16 -15.34 1.21
CA ALA A 61 13.82 -14.61 0.01
C ALA A 61 14.45 -13.21 -0.04
N PHE A 62 14.57 -12.50 1.09
CA PHE A 62 15.33 -11.26 1.19
C PHE A 62 16.82 -11.50 0.93
N GLU A 63 17.41 -12.49 1.60
CA GLU A 63 18.84 -12.83 1.44
C GLU A 63 19.19 -13.24 0.00
N SER A 64 18.28 -13.94 -0.69
CA SER A 64 18.43 -14.30 -2.10
C SER A 64 18.00 -13.20 -3.07
N LYS A 65 17.53 -12.05 -2.56
CA LYS A 65 17.00 -10.92 -3.36
C LYS A 65 15.85 -11.32 -4.29
N SER A 66 15.09 -12.32 -3.88
CA SER A 66 13.90 -12.81 -4.60
C SER A 66 12.66 -11.98 -4.28
N ILE A 67 12.65 -11.33 -3.11
CA ILE A 67 11.73 -10.24 -2.77
C ILE A 67 12.50 -8.94 -2.59
N THR A 68 11.82 -7.82 -2.76
CA THR A 68 12.40 -6.48 -2.60
C THR A 68 11.79 -5.73 -1.41
N SER A 69 10.62 -6.16 -0.94
CA SER A 69 9.84 -5.54 0.13
C SER A 69 9.10 -6.61 0.93
N GLY A 70 8.70 -6.28 2.15
CA GLY A 70 7.73 -7.06 2.91
C GLY A 70 7.22 -6.29 4.13
N SER A 71 6.20 -6.82 4.79
CA SER A 71 5.53 -6.11 5.88
C SER A 71 5.22 -7.02 7.05
N VAL A 72 5.42 -6.51 8.27
CA VAL A 72 5.29 -7.32 9.50
C VAL A 72 3.92 -7.19 10.17
N MET A 73 3.33 -8.33 10.55
CA MET A 73 2.16 -8.40 11.42
C MET A 73 2.59 -8.36 12.88
N VAL A 74 2.54 -7.17 13.48
CA VAL A 74 3.02 -6.93 14.85
C VAL A 74 2.22 -7.69 15.90
N THR A 75 0.97 -8.02 15.59
CA THR A 75 0.04 -8.78 16.44
C THR A 75 0.37 -10.26 16.51
N CYS A 76 1.14 -10.79 15.55
CA CYS A 76 1.35 -12.22 15.42
C CYS A 76 2.47 -12.77 16.33
N PRO A 77 2.41 -14.05 16.74
CA PRO A 77 3.29 -14.60 17.76
C PRO A 77 4.79 -14.62 17.42
N TRP A 78 5.15 -14.61 16.12
CA TRP A 78 6.53 -14.75 15.66
C TRP A 78 7.16 -13.42 15.23
N ILE A 79 6.56 -12.28 15.60
CA ILE A 79 7.09 -10.95 15.31
C ILE A 79 8.52 -10.74 15.85
N SER A 80 8.89 -11.37 16.96
CA SER A 80 10.21 -11.19 17.58
C SER A 80 11.37 -11.62 16.68
N GLU A 81 11.20 -12.67 15.88
CA GLU A 81 12.22 -13.10 14.91
C GLU A 81 12.42 -12.04 13.82
N MET A 82 11.33 -11.47 13.31
CA MET A 82 11.40 -10.45 12.27
C MET A 82 11.91 -9.11 12.79
N ALA A 83 11.63 -8.77 14.05
CA ALA A 83 12.22 -7.59 14.67
C ALA A 83 13.74 -7.71 14.82
N GLU A 84 14.24 -8.86 15.28
CA GLU A 84 15.69 -9.12 15.36
C GLU A 84 16.32 -9.10 13.96
N TYR A 85 15.65 -9.70 12.96
CA TYR A 85 16.10 -9.67 11.58
C TYR A 85 16.18 -8.24 11.03
N ALA A 86 15.11 -7.45 11.16
CA ALA A 86 15.06 -6.06 10.68
C ALA A 86 16.13 -5.18 11.33
N LYS A 87 16.38 -5.36 12.64
CA LYS A 87 17.41 -4.62 13.37
C LYS A 87 18.82 -4.89 12.82
N ASN A 88 19.09 -6.12 12.40
CA ASN A 88 20.36 -6.51 11.79
C ASN A 88 20.46 -6.17 10.29
N HIS A 89 19.35 -5.77 9.65
CA HIS A 89 19.26 -5.45 8.22
C HIS A 89 18.53 -4.12 7.98
N PRO A 90 19.02 -2.98 8.50
CA PRO A 90 18.32 -1.69 8.41
C PRO A 90 18.16 -1.15 6.98
N GLY A 91 18.76 -1.79 5.97
CA GLY A 91 18.60 -1.45 4.56
C GLY A 91 17.52 -2.24 3.83
N HIS A 92 16.89 -3.23 4.47
CA HIS A 92 15.77 -3.96 3.87
C HIS A 92 14.47 -3.16 4.00
N ASP A 93 13.65 -3.20 2.94
CA ASP A 93 12.35 -2.54 2.88
C ASP A 93 11.33 -3.38 3.67
N ILE A 94 11.17 -3.04 4.95
CA ILE A 94 10.28 -3.74 5.89
C ILE A 94 9.26 -2.75 6.45
N GLY A 95 8.00 -2.89 6.04
CA GLY A 95 6.88 -2.09 6.51
C GLY A 95 6.08 -2.75 7.62
N ILE A 96 4.96 -2.13 7.98
CA ILE A 96 4.01 -2.66 8.97
C ILE A 96 2.73 -3.11 8.27
N HIS A 97 2.42 -4.39 8.43
CA HIS A 97 1.17 -5.02 7.98
C HIS A 97 0.08 -4.78 9.01
N LEU A 98 -0.59 -3.64 8.90
CA LEU A 98 -1.63 -3.22 9.84
C LEU A 98 -2.73 -4.26 9.88
N THR A 99 -2.96 -4.82 11.06
CA THR A 99 -3.78 -6.03 11.23
C THR A 99 -5.00 -5.75 12.09
N LEU A 100 -6.20 -6.02 11.57
CA LEU A 100 -7.47 -5.93 12.31
C LEU A 100 -8.28 -7.23 12.26
N THR A 101 -7.78 -8.24 11.56
CA THR A 101 -8.40 -9.55 11.40
C THR A 101 -7.49 -10.66 11.90
N SER A 102 -8.09 -11.79 12.26
CA SER A 102 -7.43 -13.06 12.55
C SER A 102 -8.32 -14.18 12.01
N GLU A 103 -8.02 -14.63 10.80
CA GLU A 103 -8.84 -15.48 9.94
C GLU A 103 -8.72 -16.97 10.24
N TRP A 104 -7.53 -17.44 10.64
CA TRP A 104 -7.29 -18.88 10.81
C TRP A 104 -8.11 -19.50 11.94
N LYS A 105 -8.64 -20.71 11.75
CA LYS A 105 -9.57 -21.35 12.70
C LYS A 105 -8.98 -21.54 14.11
N PHE A 106 -7.73 -22.02 14.19
CA PHE A 106 -7.08 -22.39 15.46
C PHE A 106 -5.81 -21.60 15.75
N TYR A 107 -5.40 -20.71 14.84
CA TYR A 107 -4.21 -19.90 14.98
C TYR A 107 -4.62 -18.44 15.05
N LYS A 108 -4.75 -17.93 16.27
CA LYS A 108 -5.41 -16.64 16.52
C LYS A 108 -4.47 -15.68 17.22
N TRP A 109 -4.73 -14.39 17.01
CA TRP A 109 -4.08 -13.30 17.72
C TRP A 109 -5.10 -12.28 18.22
N SER A 110 -4.66 -11.47 19.17
CA SER A 110 -5.39 -10.33 19.73
C SER A 110 -4.75 -9.02 19.25
N GLY A 111 -5.27 -7.89 19.72
CA GLY A 111 -4.65 -6.58 19.56
C GLY A 111 -3.39 -6.41 20.40
N ILE A 112 -2.61 -5.40 20.04
CA ILE A 112 -1.52 -4.90 20.88
C ILE A 112 -2.08 -4.15 22.09
N SER A 113 -3.19 -3.44 21.89
CA SER A 113 -3.92 -2.73 22.93
C SER A 113 -4.77 -3.68 23.77
N GLY A 114 -4.93 -3.35 25.05
CA GLY A 114 -5.78 -4.12 25.96
C GLY A 114 -7.27 -4.10 25.56
N PRO A 115 -8.04 -5.14 25.90
CA PRO A 115 -9.46 -5.26 25.51
C PRO A 115 -10.37 -4.19 26.14
N ASP A 116 -9.90 -3.49 27.17
CA ASP A 116 -10.54 -2.33 27.77
C ASP A 116 -10.49 -1.08 26.87
N LYS A 117 -9.47 -0.99 26.00
CA LYS A 117 -9.25 0.15 25.10
C LYS A 117 -9.86 -0.06 23.72
N ILE A 118 -9.92 -1.31 23.26
CA ILE A 118 -10.34 -1.66 21.90
C ILE A 118 -11.45 -2.74 21.84
N PRO A 119 -12.48 -2.69 22.70
CA PRO A 119 -13.50 -3.73 22.77
C PRO A 119 -14.29 -3.96 21.46
N SER A 120 -14.29 -2.99 20.54
CA SER A 120 -14.96 -3.07 19.23
C SER A 120 -14.12 -3.70 18.13
N VAL A 121 -12.81 -3.79 18.33
CA VAL A 121 -11.84 -4.43 17.41
C VAL A 121 -11.68 -5.92 17.73
N LEU A 122 -12.13 -6.34 18.91
CA LEU A 122 -12.03 -7.72 19.40
C LEU A 122 -13.41 -8.37 19.51
N ASN A 123 -13.46 -9.67 19.27
CA ASN A 123 -14.63 -10.49 19.51
C ASN A 123 -14.84 -10.76 21.02
N ASN A 124 -15.90 -11.49 21.34
CA ASN A 124 -16.32 -11.80 22.72
C ASN A 124 -15.31 -12.59 23.56
N VAL A 125 -14.28 -13.18 22.94
CA VAL A 125 -13.20 -13.90 23.65
C VAL A 125 -11.87 -13.14 23.60
N GLY A 126 -11.88 -11.88 23.17
CA GLY A 126 -10.71 -11.00 23.17
C GLY A 126 -9.73 -11.27 22.01
N LEU A 127 -10.20 -11.87 20.91
CA LEU A 127 -9.40 -12.12 19.70
C LEU A 127 -9.89 -11.21 18.56
N MET A 128 -9.04 -10.91 17.58
CA MET A 128 -9.50 -10.18 16.40
C MET A 128 -10.54 -10.98 15.59
N TYR A 129 -11.40 -10.27 14.86
CA TYR A 129 -12.46 -10.87 14.04
C TYR A 129 -11.90 -11.64 12.84
N ALA A 130 -12.64 -12.62 12.34
CA ALA A 130 -12.14 -13.47 11.26
C ALA A 130 -12.28 -12.82 9.86
N THR A 131 -13.16 -11.83 9.73
CA THR A 131 -13.53 -11.28 8.42
C THR A 131 -13.54 -9.75 8.41
N ASN A 132 -13.26 -9.18 7.23
CA ASN A 132 -13.39 -7.74 6.98
C ASN A 132 -14.83 -7.25 7.18
N GLU A 133 -15.84 -8.11 6.94
CA GLU A 133 -17.24 -7.77 7.16
C GLU A 133 -17.54 -7.52 8.63
N GLU A 134 -17.03 -8.37 9.52
CA GLU A 134 -17.17 -8.18 10.96
C GLU A 134 -16.45 -6.89 11.40
N VAL A 135 -15.19 -6.70 11.00
CA VAL A 135 -14.42 -5.48 11.31
C VAL A 135 -15.17 -4.23 10.84
N GLY A 136 -15.68 -4.23 9.60
CA GLY A 136 -16.40 -3.10 9.04
C GLY A 136 -17.72 -2.78 9.76
N LYS A 137 -18.34 -3.76 10.43
CA LYS A 137 -19.59 -3.60 11.19
C LYS A 137 -19.37 -3.23 12.64
N THR A 138 -18.32 -3.74 13.28
CA THR A 138 -18.13 -3.63 14.73
C THR A 138 -17.13 -2.55 15.10
N ALA A 139 -16.04 -2.42 14.34
CA ALA A 139 -14.89 -1.62 14.75
C ALA A 139 -15.22 -0.13 14.79
N LYS A 140 -15.00 0.49 15.94
CA LYS A 140 -15.14 1.94 16.10
C LYS A 140 -13.87 2.64 15.64
N PRO A 141 -13.97 3.71 14.83
CA PRO A 141 -12.81 4.43 14.29
C PRO A 141 -11.78 4.83 15.37
N ALA A 142 -12.22 5.37 16.50
CA ALA A 142 -11.32 5.78 17.58
C ALA A 142 -10.51 4.61 18.18
N GLU A 143 -11.13 3.44 18.29
CA GLU A 143 -10.48 2.24 18.84
C GLU A 143 -9.51 1.61 17.83
N VAL A 144 -9.85 1.67 16.53
CA VAL A 144 -8.94 1.27 15.45
C VAL A 144 -7.71 2.17 15.43
N GLU A 145 -7.86 3.49 15.53
CA GLU A 145 -6.70 4.39 15.57
C GLU A 145 -5.78 4.09 16.76
N ILE A 146 -6.34 3.81 17.94
CA ILE A 146 -5.56 3.40 19.13
C ILE A 146 -4.75 2.13 18.83
N GLU A 147 -5.40 1.10 18.26
CA GLU A 147 -4.75 -0.18 18.00
C GLU A 147 -3.63 -0.06 16.95
N LEU A 148 -3.90 0.63 15.85
CA LEU A 148 -2.93 0.72 14.75
C LEU A 148 -1.72 1.57 15.12
N LYS A 149 -1.91 2.64 15.91
CA LYS A 149 -0.79 3.37 16.52
C LYS A 149 0.03 2.46 17.42
N ALA A 150 -0.62 1.66 18.26
CA ALA A 150 0.06 0.71 19.14
C ALA A 150 0.86 -0.34 18.34
N GLN A 151 0.37 -0.80 17.18
CA GLN A 151 1.12 -1.68 16.28
C GLN A 151 2.39 -1.01 15.73
N ILE A 152 2.26 0.19 15.17
CA ILE A 152 3.40 0.94 14.61
C ILE A 152 4.44 1.25 15.70
N GLU A 153 4.00 1.79 16.83
CA GLU A 153 4.87 2.17 17.94
C GLU A 153 5.56 0.96 18.57
N ARG A 154 4.87 -0.18 18.66
CA ARG A 154 5.47 -1.43 19.14
C ARG A 154 6.53 -1.94 18.18
N ALA A 155 6.30 -1.89 16.87
CA ALA A 155 7.32 -2.29 15.89
C ALA A 155 8.59 -1.42 16.03
N ILE A 156 8.42 -0.10 16.12
CA ILE A 156 9.52 0.85 16.34
C ILE A 156 10.26 0.54 17.65
N ALA A 157 9.53 0.32 18.75
CA ALA A 157 10.11 -0.03 20.04
C ALA A 157 10.87 -1.37 20.02
N MET A 158 10.48 -2.29 19.13
CA MET A 158 11.19 -3.56 18.91
C MET A 158 12.44 -3.41 18.02
N GLY A 159 12.71 -2.20 17.49
CA GLY A 159 13.88 -1.90 16.67
C GLY A 159 13.65 -2.00 15.17
N ILE A 160 12.40 -2.17 14.73
CA ILE A 160 12.04 -2.10 13.31
C ILE A 160 12.02 -0.63 12.89
N GLN A 161 12.65 -0.31 11.75
CA GLN A 161 12.56 1.00 11.12
C GLN A 161 11.58 0.89 9.95
N PRO A 162 10.26 1.08 10.19
CA PRO A 162 9.27 0.85 9.16
C PRO A 162 9.49 1.77 7.96
N THR A 163 9.33 1.22 6.77
CA THR A 163 9.54 1.94 5.50
C THR A 163 8.24 2.28 4.78
N HIS A 164 7.17 1.54 5.06
CA HIS A 164 5.84 1.74 4.49
C HIS A 164 4.77 1.13 5.41
N LEU A 165 3.50 1.40 5.09
CA LEU A 165 2.35 0.73 5.69
C LEU A 165 1.56 0.01 4.59
N ASP A 166 1.03 -1.16 4.92
CA ASP A 166 0.02 -1.89 4.18
C ASP A 166 -0.98 -2.49 5.19
N ASN A 167 -1.92 -3.34 4.74
CA ASN A 167 -2.96 -3.83 5.65
C ASN A 167 -3.42 -5.25 5.34
N HIS A 168 -3.48 -6.05 6.40
CA HIS A 168 -3.83 -7.46 6.33
C HIS A 168 -5.27 -7.65 5.86
N MET A 169 -5.42 -8.53 4.86
CA MET A 169 -6.67 -8.87 4.17
C MET A 169 -7.42 -7.69 3.51
N GLY A 170 -6.86 -6.49 3.45
CA GLY A 170 -7.64 -5.32 3.02
C GLY A 170 -8.63 -4.84 4.09
N SER A 171 -8.44 -5.21 5.36
CA SER A 171 -9.39 -4.91 6.46
C SER A 171 -9.65 -3.42 6.68
N LEU A 172 -8.67 -2.56 6.39
CA LEU A 172 -8.83 -1.11 6.47
C LEU A 172 -9.65 -0.52 5.31
N LEU A 173 -9.94 -1.31 4.27
CA LEU A 173 -10.81 -0.92 3.16
C LEU A 173 -12.28 -1.30 3.41
N ALA A 174 -12.61 -1.90 4.55
CA ALA A 174 -13.96 -2.39 4.84
C ALA A 174 -15.03 -1.28 4.89
N ASN A 175 -14.65 -0.06 5.28
CA ASN A 175 -15.52 1.12 5.19
C ASN A 175 -14.69 2.42 5.12
N HIS A 176 -15.36 3.55 4.79
CA HIS A 176 -14.70 4.83 4.54
C HIS A 176 -14.02 5.44 5.78
N GLU A 177 -14.53 5.18 6.99
CA GLU A 177 -13.93 5.72 8.21
C GLU A 177 -12.59 5.03 8.51
N LEU A 178 -12.47 3.73 8.21
CA LEU A 178 -11.21 3.01 8.35
C LEU A 178 -10.17 3.45 7.31
N ILE A 179 -10.58 3.72 6.07
CA ILE A 179 -9.68 4.26 5.04
C ILE A 179 -9.11 5.62 5.46
N LYS A 180 -9.94 6.50 6.06
CA LYS A 180 -9.48 7.79 6.57
C LYS A 180 -8.41 7.63 7.65
N ILE A 181 -8.58 6.67 8.56
CA ILE A 181 -7.56 6.37 9.58
C ILE A 181 -6.29 5.87 8.93
N TYR A 182 -6.40 4.97 7.95
CA TYR A 182 -5.24 4.44 7.24
C TYR A 182 -4.40 5.56 6.59
N PHE A 183 -5.04 6.49 5.90
CA PHE A 183 -4.35 7.63 5.27
C PHE A 183 -3.80 8.60 6.30
N LYS A 184 -4.55 8.85 7.39
CA LYS A 184 -4.09 9.68 8.50
C LYS A 184 -2.80 9.13 9.10
N LEU A 185 -2.71 7.82 9.33
CA LEU A 185 -1.50 7.19 9.90
C LEU A 185 -0.31 7.25 8.95
N ALA A 186 -0.53 7.07 7.64
CA ALA A 186 0.50 7.25 6.62
C ALA A 186 1.12 8.67 6.70
N GLU A 187 0.29 9.70 6.82
CA GLU A 187 0.74 11.08 6.97
C GLU A 187 1.39 11.35 8.33
N GLU A 188 0.79 10.86 9.43
CA GLU A 188 1.26 11.09 10.81
C GLU A 188 2.64 10.48 11.09
N TYR A 189 2.90 9.27 10.57
CA TYR A 189 4.19 8.59 10.73
C TYR A 189 5.15 8.82 9.56
N HIS A 190 4.75 9.61 8.56
CA HIS A 190 5.52 9.84 7.32
C HIS A 190 5.92 8.53 6.62
N LEU A 191 4.99 7.58 6.59
CA LEU A 191 5.17 6.27 5.96
C LEU A 191 4.30 6.19 4.71
N PRO A 192 4.87 5.89 3.53
CA PRO A 192 4.08 5.70 2.35
C PRO A 192 3.15 4.48 2.47
N ILE A 193 2.00 4.55 1.82
CA ILE A 193 1.13 3.40 1.59
C ILE A 193 1.03 3.11 0.10
N LEU A 194 1.02 1.84 -0.25
CA LEU A 194 0.79 1.41 -1.62
C LEU A 194 -0.70 1.11 -1.79
N ILE A 195 -1.35 1.82 -2.72
CA ILE A 195 -2.75 1.57 -3.06
C ILE A 195 -2.85 1.16 -4.52
N PRO A 196 -3.23 -0.09 -4.78
CA PRO A 196 -3.63 -0.56 -6.09
C PRO A 196 -4.70 0.33 -6.72
N SER A 197 -4.46 0.77 -7.94
CA SER A 197 -5.36 1.65 -8.72
C SER A 197 -6.78 1.11 -8.83
N VAL A 198 -6.90 -0.23 -8.85
CA VAL A 198 -8.19 -0.92 -8.85
C VAL A 198 -9.04 -0.52 -7.65
N TYR A 199 -8.45 -0.35 -6.47
CA TYR A 199 -9.19 0.05 -5.26
C TYR A 199 -9.58 1.53 -5.28
N LEU A 200 -8.71 2.41 -5.78
CA LEU A 200 -9.04 3.84 -5.93
C LEU A 200 -10.27 4.07 -6.80
N GLY A 201 -10.47 3.24 -7.84
CA GLY A 201 -11.63 3.32 -8.72
C GLY A 201 -12.97 3.01 -8.03
N TYR A 202 -12.96 2.30 -6.90
CA TYR A 202 -14.15 1.98 -6.11
C TYR A 202 -14.34 2.89 -4.90
N MET A 203 -13.37 3.76 -4.60
CA MET A 203 -13.48 4.69 -3.48
C MET A 203 -14.41 5.87 -3.82
N PRO A 204 -15.23 6.33 -2.86
CA PRO A 204 -16.01 7.55 -3.05
C PRO A 204 -15.13 8.76 -3.32
N PRO A 205 -15.64 9.80 -3.99
CA PRO A 205 -14.92 11.04 -4.23
C PRO A 205 -14.37 11.68 -2.95
N GLU A 206 -15.08 11.58 -1.81
CA GLU A 206 -14.60 12.16 -0.55
C GLU A 206 -13.30 11.50 -0.06
N ILE A 207 -13.09 10.22 -0.37
CA ILE A 207 -11.88 9.48 0.00
C ILE A 207 -10.76 9.72 -1.01
N SER A 208 -11.08 9.74 -2.31
CA SER A 208 -10.11 10.02 -3.37
C SER A 208 -9.50 11.42 -3.26
N ASN A 209 -10.19 12.38 -2.65
CA ASN A 209 -9.66 13.72 -2.37
C ASN A 209 -8.67 13.77 -1.19
N LEU A 210 -8.56 12.70 -0.41
CA LEU A 210 -7.62 12.59 0.72
C LEU A 210 -6.25 12.02 0.30
N LEU A 211 -6.04 11.77 -1.00
CA LEU A 211 -4.78 11.25 -1.52
C LEU A 211 -3.67 12.30 -1.35
N GLY A 212 -2.92 12.16 -0.26
CA GLY A 212 -1.74 12.95 0.06
C GLY A 212 -0.46 12.44 -0.63
N PRO A 213 0.68 13.11 -0.41
CA PRO A 213 1.96 12.74 -0.99
C PRO A 213 2.48 11.37 -0.54
N ASN A 214 2.06 10.88 0.63
CA ASN A 214 2.43 9.56 1.13
C ASN A 214 1.56 8.43 0.56
N ILE A 215 0.58 8.74 -0.29
CA ILE A 215 -0.28 7.73 -0.89
C ILE A 215 0.25 7.39 -2.29
N VAL A 216 0.96 6.27 -2.39
CA VAL A 216 1.60 5.82 -3.63
C VAL A 216 0.64 4.94 -4.41
N LYS A 217 0.22 5.42 -5.57
CA LYS A 217 -0.61 4.65 -6.50
C LYS A 217 0.21 3.55 -7.16
N VAL A 218 -0.26 2.31 -7.03
CA VAL A 218 0.26 1.15 -7.77
C VAL A 218 -0.60 0.95 -9.02
N ASP A 219 0.02 1.00 -10.20
CA ASP A 219 -0.70 0.94 -11.48
C ASP A 219 -1.26 -0.46 -11.75
N ASN A 220 -0.48 -1.51 -11.43
CA ASN A 220 -0.90 -2.91 -11.60
C ASN A 220 -0.50 -3.74 -10.38
N LEU A 221 -1.47 -4.39 -9.77
CA LEU A 221 -1.27 -5.37 -8.70
C LEU A 221 -1.37 -6.79 -9.27
N PHE A 222 -0.49 -7.67 -8.85
CA PHE A 222 -0.62 -9.11 -9.04
C PHE A 222 -0.59 -9.84 -7.70
N MET A 223 -1.56 -10.72 -7.52
CA MET A 223 -1.65 -11.66 -6.40
C MET A 223 -2.10 -13.01 -6.95
N LEU A 224 -1.56 -14.09 -6.39
CA LEU A 224 -2.10 -15.42 -6.69
C LEU A 224 -3.50 -15.57 -6.09
N THR A 225 -4.41 -16.15 -6.87
CA THR A 225 -5.71 -16.61 -6.36
C THR A 225 -5.61 -18.06 -5.88
N PRO A 226 -6.51 -18.54 -4.99
CA PRO A 226 -6.52 -19.93 -4.56
C PRO A 226 -6.53 -20.93 -5.73
N GLU A 227 -7.23 -20.61 -6.81
CA GLU A 227 -7.28 -21.44 -8.02
C GLU A 227 -5.91 -21.54 -8.70
N MET A 228 -5.14 -20.45 -8.74
CA MET A 228 -3.81 -20.42 -9.34
C MET A 228 -2.79 -21.25 -8.54
N ILE A 229 -2.91 -21.22 -7.21
CA ILE A 229 -2.04 -21.97 -6.29
C ILE A 229 -2.20 -23.48 -6.51
N SER A 230 -3.43 -23.94 -6.75
CA SER A 230 -3.73 -25.36 -7.00
C SER A 230 -3.13 -25.92 -8.31
N GLY A 231 -2.64 -25.05 -9.20
CA GLY A 231 -2.04 -25.40 -10.49
C GLY A 231 -0.52 -25.19 -10.55
N LYS A 232 -0.01 -24.94 -11.76
CA LYS A 232 1.39 -24.53 -11.98
C LYS A 232 1.55 -23.05 -11.64
N TRP A 233 1.54 -22.72 -10.36
CA TRP A 233 1.57 -21.34 -9.84
C TRP A 233 2.74 -20.49 -10.39
N ILE A 234 3.91 -21.10 -10.63
CA ILE A 234 5.06 -20.44 -11.29
C ILE A 234 4.70 -19.86 -12.67
N ASP A 235 3.86 -20.57 -13.45
CA ASP A 235 3.45 -20.09 -14.78
C ASP A 235 2.65 -18.79 -14.68
N SER A 236 1.92 -18.58 -13.58
CA SER A 236 1.15 -17.36 -13.32
C SER A 236 2.08 -16.16 -13.09
N TYR A 237 3.14 -16.34 -12.30
CA TYR A 237 4.18 -15.31 -12.12
C TYR A 237 4.89 -14.96 -13.43
N GLN A 238 5.28 -15.97 -14.21
CA GLN A 238 5.92 -15.74 -15.50
C GLN A 238 5.01 -14.97 -16.46
N LYS A 239 3.73 -15.33 -16.54
CA LYS A 239 2.74 -14.62 -17.35
C LYS A 239 2.61 -13.16 -16.94
N PHE A 240 2.56 -12.89 -15.63
CA PHE A 240 2.50 -11.52 -15.13
C PHE A 240 3.73 -10.71 -15.54
N ILE A 241 4.94 -11.23 -15.30
CA ILE A 241 6.19 -10.53 -15.64
C ILE A 241 6.29 -10.24 -17.15
N VAL A 242 5.94 -11.22 -17.99
CA VAL A 242 5.96 -11.05 -19.45
C VAL A 242 4.92 -10.01 -19.90
N ALA A 243 3.72 -10.01 -19.30
CA ALA A 243 2.62 -9.11 -19.64
C ALA A 243 2.68 -7.74 -18.93
N MET A 244 3.66 -7.53 -18.04
CA MET A 244 3.78 -6.33 -17.20
C MET A 244 3.77 -5.05 -18.04
N LYS A 245 2.96 -4.07 -17.62
CA LYS A 245 2.81 -2.79 -18.32
C LYS A 245 3.77 -1.75 -17.73
N PRO A 246 4.10 -0.68 -18.48
CA PRO A 246 4.76 0.50 -17.90
C PRO A 246 4.00 1.04 -16.68
N GLY A 247 4.75 1.63 -15.74
CA GLY A 247 4.21 2.12 -14.47
C GLY A 247 4.77 1.35 -13.27
N LEU A 248 4.21 1.62 -12.09
CA LEU A 248 4.52 0.89 -10.86
C LEU A 248 3.68 -0.39 -10.79
N ASN A 249 4.36 -1.52 -10.73
CA ASN A 249 3.77 -2.83 -10.57
C ASN A 249 4.14 -3.38 -9.19
N GLU A 250 3.20 -4.07 -8.57
CA GLU A 250 3.42 -4.75 -7.30
C GLU A 250 2.99 -6.21 -7.45
N MET A 251 3.84 -7.10 -6.99
CA MET A 251 3.60 -8.54 -6.93
C MET A 251 3.63 -8.93 -5.47
N MET A 252 2.47 -9.29 -4.91
CA MET A 252 2.35 -9.68 -3.50
C MET A 252 2.20 -11.20 -3.39
N ASP A 253 2.94 -11.80 -2.46
CA ASP A 253 2.83 -13.21 -2.08
C ASP A 253 2.49 -13.34 -0.59
N ARG A 254 1.68 -14.34 -0.25
CA ARG A 254 1.19 -14.65 1.12
C ARG A 254 1.59 -16.07 1.51
#